data_AF-A0A936EKG3-F1
#
_entry.id   AF-A0A936EKG3-F1
#
_cell.length_a   1.000
_cell.length_b   1.000
_cell.length_c   1.000
_cell.angle_alpha   90.00
_cell.angle_beta   90.00
_cell.angle_gamma   90.00
#
_symmetry.space_group_name_H-M   'P 1'
#
loop_
_entity.id
_entity.type
_entity.pdbx_description
1 polymer ?
#
loop_
_entity_poly.entity_id
_entity_poly.type
_entity_poly.pdbx_seq_one_letter_code
_entity_poly.pdbx_strand_id
1 'polypeptide(L)'
;MKILLAAFVLLLSGNGFSQTVIGFGKTSSGAALTSLTFSVGGISTVNAQYSAIVEGSAFYNEAFVTGKIMLSDGQIFDSITMRLDLVDNTVHYLSANGEELVANALIKTVILYDSASQKVIHFDYSDFITPSVEKGWYQLIDTGVVRLYKRHHKSIRQNKAYNSATHEQYITTTYEYYILINAVFTQVKKLKLLPDMLQHKKTELLEYMNVHNLTGKSEKDYLALITYYNSLVTKK
;
A
#
# COMPACT_ATOMS: atom_id res chain seq x y z
N MET A 1 -21.64 -78.14 32.61
CA MET A 1 -20.19 -78.40 32.53
C MET A 1 -19.47 -77.06 32.47
N LYS A 2 -18.36 -76.97 33.21
CA LYS A 2 -17.46 -75.83 33.49
C LYS A 2 -17.08 -75.01 32.24
N ILE A 3 -17.16 -73.67 32.19
CA ILE A 3 -16.22 -72.61 32.67
C ILE A 3 -15.55 -71.88 31.47
N LEU A 4 -15.47 -70.55 31.59
CA LEU A 4 -14.46 -69.59 31.08
C LEU A 4 -14.75 -68.69 29.85
N LEU A 5 -14.61 -67.38 30.14
CA LEU A 5 -13.86 -66.34 29.41
C LEU A 5 -14.44 -65.74 28.11
N ALA A 6 -14.82 -64.45 28.17
CA ALA A 6 -14.05 -63.37 27.54
C ALA A 6 -14.78 -62.02 27.71
N ALA A 7 -14.05 -61.02 28.21
CA ALA A 7 -14.45 -59.62 28.31
C ALA A 7 -14.31 -58.92 26.96
N PHE A 8 -15.29 -58.10 26.56
CA PHE A 8 -15.05 -56.99 25.63
C PHE A 8 -16.20 -55.95 25.62
N VAL A 9 -15.86 -54.75 26.09
CA VAL A 9 -16.14 -53.43 25.46
C VAL A 9 -17.50 -52.73 25.61
N LEU A 10 -17.41 -51.66 26.43
CA LEU A 10 -17.85 -50.28 26.26
C LEU A 10 -19.31 -49.92 25.94
N LEU A 11 -19.98 -49.39 26.98
CA LEU A 11 -20.46 -48.00 27.09
C LEU A 11 -20.54 -47.19 25.79
N LEU A 12 -21.74 -47.09 25.22
CA LEU A 12 -22.16 -45.99 24.35
C LEU A 12 -22.90 -44.94 25.19
N SER A 13 -22.14 -44.05 25.84
CA SER A 13 -22.66 -42.79 26.37
C SER A 13 -22.57 -41.72 25.29
N GLY A 14 -23.70 -41.07 25.02
CA GLY A 14 -23.83 -40.00 24.05
C GLY A 14 -22.91 -38.81 24.35
N ASN A 15 -22.44 -38.18 23.29
CA ASN A 15 -21.92 -36.83 23.36
C ASN A 15 -22.84 -35.96 22.50
N GLY A 16 -23.66 -35.16 23.18
CA GLY A 16 -24.26 -33.98 22.57
C GLY A 16 -23.13 -33.06 22.12
N PHE A 17 -23.19 -32.60 20.88
CA PHE A 17 -22.28 -31.59 20.40
C PHE A 17 -22.58 -30.27 21.14
N SER A 18 -21.75 -29.96 22.12
CA SER A 18 -21.66 -28.63 22.71
C SER A 18 -21.10 -27.67 21.66
N GLN A 19 -21.88 -26.64 21.31
CA GLN A 19 -21.37 -25.51 20.55
C GLN A 19 -20.44 -24.70 21.45
N THR A 20 -19.14 -24.70 21.17
CA THR A 20 -18.21 -23.76 21.76
C THR A 20 -18.42 -22.39 21.11
N VAL A 21 -19.16 -21.52 21.80
CA VAL A 21 -19.11 -20.08 21.56
C VAL A 21 -17.73 -19.60 22.01
N ILE A 22 -16.84 -19.31 21.06
CA ILE A 22 -15.54 -18.70 21.38
C ILE A 22 -15.78 -17.19 21.55
N GLY A 23 -15.75 -16.75 22.80
CA GLY A 23 -15.83 -15.34 23.16
C GLY A 23 -14.55 -14.58 22.81
N PHE A 24 -14.71 -13.35 22.32
CA PHE A 24 -13.63 -12.40 22.09
C PHE A 24 -13.05 -11.88 23.41
N GLY A 25 -11.71 -11.81 23.50
CA GLY A 25 -11.03 -11.21 24.65
C GLY A 25 -9.51 -11.11 24.52
N LYS A 26 -9.04 -9.94 24.06
CA LYS A 26 -7.76 -9.23 24.35
C LYS A 26 -6.41 -9.99 24.28
N THR A 27 -5.66 -9.60 23.25
CA THR A 27 -4.21 -9.30 23.22
C THR A 27 -3.21 -10.38 23.65
N SER A 28 -2.69 -11.10 22.66
CA SER A 28 -1.27 -11.49 22.59
C SER A 28 -0.87 -11.63 21.12
N SER A 29 0.35 -11.22 20.80
CA SER A 29 0.93 -10.89 19.48
C SER A 29 0.97 -11.99 18.39
N GLY A 30 -0.10 -12.75 18.19
CA GLY A 30 -0.26 -13.71 17.09
C GLY A 30 -1.62 -13.67 16.39
N ALA A 31 -2.60 -12.94 16.93
CA ALA A 31 -3.98 -12.92 16.41
C ALA A 31 -4.25 -11.85 15.32
N ALA A 32 -3.30 -10.98 15.02
CA ALA A 32 -3.47 -9.93 14.00
C ALA A 32 -3.26 -10.42 12.56
N LEU A 33 -2.64 -11.60 12.39
CA LEU A 33 -2.40 -12.22 11.08
C LEU A 33 -3.57 -13.09 10.63
N THR A 34 -4.34 -13.67 11.56
CA THR A 34 -5.53 -14.50 11.27
C THR A 34 -6.72 -13.71 10.75
N SER A 35 -6.74 -12.39 10.92
CA SER A 35 -7.72 -11.49 10.32
C SER A 35 -7.33 -10.97 8.93
N LEU A 36 -6.05 -11.11 8.54
CA LEU A 36 -5.61 -10.94 7.15
C LEU A 36 -5.77 -12.23 6.34
N THR A 37 -5.92 -13.38 7.01
CA THR A 37 -6.44 -14.59 6.40
C THR A 37 -7.95 -14.49 6.30
N PHE A 38 -8.43 -14.09 5.13
CA PHE A 38 -9.85 -14.17 4.76
C PHE A 38 -10.33 -15.59 5.00
N SER A 39 -11.50 -15.72 5.62
CA SER A 39 -12.25 -16.97 5.68
C SER A 39 -12.31 -17.53 4.25
N VAL A 40 -11.45 -18.53 3.96
CA VAL A 40 -11.15 -19.07 2.64
C VAL A 40 -10.56 -18.06 1.63
N GLY A 41 -9.23 -18.09 1.44
CA GLY A 41 -8.62 -17.72 0.14
C GLY A 41 -7.73 -16.47 0.07
N GLY A 42 -6.69 -16.38 0.90
CA GLY A 42 -5.45 -15.74 0.42
C GLY A 42 -4.84 -16.65 -0.66
N ILE A 43 -4.61 -16.13 -1.88
CA ILE A 43 -4.04 -16.94 -2.96
C ILE A 43 -2.52 -16.91 -2.81
N SER A 44 -1.91 -18.09 -2.71
CA SER A 44 -0.45 -18.24 -2.76
C SER A 44 0.05 -17.65 -4.06
N THR A 45 0.93 -16.64 -3.99
CA THR A 45 1.55 -16.10 -5.20
C THR A 45 2.61 -17.04 -5.70
N VAL A 46 2.34 -17.66 -6.85
CA VAL A 46 3.41 -18.21 -7.67
C VAL A 46 4.13 -16.99 -8.26
N ASN A 47 5.39 -16.77 -7.86
CA ASN A 47 6.34 -15.73 -8.30
C ASN A 47 6.58 -15.69 -9.83
N ALA A 48 5.78 -16.42 -10.63
CA ALA A 48 5.90 -16.56 -12.07
C ALA A 48 5.51 -15.29 -12.85
N GLN A 49 4.69 -14.41 -12.28
CA GLN A 49 4.21 -13.23 -13.02
C GLN A 49 5.34 -12.27 -13.41
N TYR A 50 6.36 -12.13 -12.56
CA TYR A 50 7.51 -11.25 -12.81
C TYR A 50 8.79 -12.00 -13.20
N SER A 51 8.73 -13.32 -13.41
CA SER A 51 9.93 -14.13 -13.72
C SER A 51 10.56 -13.81 -15.08
N ALA A 52 9.82 -13.13 -15.97
CA ALA A 52 10.30 -12.68 -17.27
C ALA A 52 10.82 -11.23 -17.27
N ILE A 53 10.74 -10.52 -16.13
CA ILE A 53 11.27 -9.17 -15.98
C ILE A 53 12.79 -9.24 -15.87
N VAL A 54 13.48 -8.58 -16.80
CA VAL A 54 14.94 -8.51 -16.87
C VAL A 54 15.49 -7.37 -16.00
N GLU A 55 14.73 -6.28 -15.87
CA GLU A 55 15.12 -5.11 -15.09
C GLU A 55 13.91 -4.34 -14.55
N GLY A 56 14.10 -3.71 -13.39
CA GLY A 56 13.07 -2.99 -12.66
C GLY A 56 12.32 -3.88 -11.68
N SER A 57 11.46 -3.27 -10.87
CA SER A 57 10.69 -3.97 -9.84
C SER A 57 9.26 -3.46 -9.81
N ALA A 58 8.30 -4.38 -9.67
CA ALA A 58 6.89 -4.06 -9.49
C ALA A 58 6.61 -3.44 -8.11
N PHE A 59 7.46 -3.73 -7.14
CA PHE A 59 7.24 -3.31 -5.77
C PHE A 59 7.76 -1.89 -5.51
N TYR A 60 7.15 -1.22 -4.54
CA TYR A 60 7.68 0.02 -3.99
C TYR A 60 9.06 -0.21 -3.36
N ASN A 61 9.14 -1.20 -2.46
CA ASN A 61 10.37 -1.75 -1.89
C ASN A 61 10.45 -3.22 -2.25
N GLU A 62 11.59 -3.69 -2.74
CA GLU A 62 11.80 -5.12 -3.04
C GLU A 62 11.75 -5.97 -1.78
N ALA A 63 12.38 -5.47 -0.71
CA ALA A 63 12.36 -6.08 0.60
C ALA A 63 11.00 -5.90 1.28
N PHE A 64 10.59 -6.93 2.01
CA PHE A 64 9.48 -6.81 2.95
C PHE A 64 9.89 -5.89 4.10
N VAL A 65 8.98 -4.99 4.46
CA VAL A 65 9.15 -4.05 5.56
C VAL A 65 7.97 -4.17 6.52
N THR A 66 8.22 -3.89 7.79
CA THR A 66 7.14 -3.85 8.78
C THR A 66 6.31 -2.59 8.58
N GLY A 67 5.01 -2.70 8.79
CA GLY A 67 4.08 -1.60 8.56
C GLY A 67 2.72 -1.81 9.20
N LYS A 68 1.79 -0.95 8.79
CA LYS A 68 0.41 -0.92 9.23
C LYS A 68 -0.53 -0.86 8.03
N ILE A 69 -1.63 -1.61 8.11
CA ILE A 69 -2.71 -1.64 7.13
C ILE A 69 -3.97 -1.11 7.82
N MET A 70 -4.68 -0.21 7.17
CA MET A 70 -6.00 0.25 7.58
C MET A 70 -7.02 -0.14 6.52
N LEU A 71 -8.06 -0.86 6.93
CA LEU A 71 -9.16 -1.25 6.06
C LEU A 71 -10.19 -0.13 5.91
N SER A 72 -11.04 -0.26 4.90
CA SER A 72 -12.15 0.65 4.63
C SER A 72 -13.16 0.79 5.78
N ASP A 73 -13.32 -0.26 6.59
CA ASP A 73 -14.21 -0.28 7.77
C ASP A 73 -13.57 0.28 9.05
N GLY A 74 -12.31 0.72 8.97
CA GLY A 74 -11.56 1.29 10.09
C GLY A 74 -10.76 0.28 10.90
N GLN A 75 -10.80 -1.02 10.57
CA GLN A 75 -9.90 -2.00 11.20
C GLN A 75 -8.43 -1.68 10.89
N ILE A 76 -7.57 -1.83 11.89
CA ILE A 76 -6.14 -1.55 11.79
C ILE A 76 -5.35 -2.80 12.14
N PHE A 77 -4.47 -3.21 11.23
CA PHE A 77 -3.47 -4.25 11.45
C PHE A 77 -2.10 -3.61 11.53
N ASP A 78 -1.45 -3.75 12.69
CA ASP A 78 -0.13 -3.18 12.95
C ASP A 78 0.94 -4.27 12.96
N SER A 79 2.20 -3.87 12.81
CA SER A 79 3.37 -4.76 12.82
C SER A 79 3.28 -5.90 11.78
N ILE A 80 2.72 -5.60 10.61
CA ILE A 80 2.59 -6.54 9.50
C ILE A 80 3.81 -6.40 8.60
N THR A 81 4.49 -7.52 8.31
CA THR A 81 5.61 -7.55 7.36
C THR A 81 5.07 -7.67 5.94
N MET A 82 5.23 -6.62 5.14
CA MET A 82 4.59 -6.49 3.83
C MET A 82 5.48 -5.79 2.79
N ARG A 83 5.08 -5.91 1.53
CA ARG A 83 5.55 -5.06 0.42
C ARG A 83 4.36 -4.66 -0.46
N LEU A 84 4.51 -3.54 -1.14
CA LEU A 84 3.44 -2.94 -1.94
C LEU A 84 3.76 -3.14 -3.42
N ASP A 85 2.93 -3.90 -4.13
CA ASP A 85 3.00 -3.99 -5.59
C ASP A 85 2.31 -2.77 -6.19
N LEU A 86 3.02 -2.04 -7.06
CA LEU A 86 2.54 -0.82 -7.70
C LEU A 86 2.22 -1.01 -9.19
N VAL A 87 2.43 -2.21 -9.74
CA VAL A 87 1.94 -2.61 -11.07
C VAL A 87 0.50 -3.11 -10.94
N ASP A 88 0.29 -4.09 -10.06
CA ASP A 88 -1.04 -4.69 -9.82
C ASP A 88 -1.82 -4.00 -8.70
N ASN A 89 -1.18 -3.07 -7.99
CA ASN A 89 -1.77 -2.32 -6.87
C ASN A 89 -2.24 -3.21 -5.70
N THR A 90 -1.53 -4.32 -5.45
CA THR A 90 -1.83 -5.28 -4.38
C THR A 90 -0.89 -5.14 -3.18
N VAL A 91 -1.34 -5.60 -2.02
CA VAL A 91 -0.51 -5.68 -0.81
C VAL A 91 -0.11 -7.12 -0.57
N HIS A 92 1.20 -7.37 -0.61
CA HIS A 92 1.78 -8.68 -0.34
C HIS A 92 2.28 -8.70 1.11
N TYR A 93 1.94 -9.73 1.89
CA TYR A 93 2.35 -9.84 3.29
C TYR A 93 2.86 -11.24 3.62
N LEU A 94 3.68 -11.34 4.67
CA LEU A 94 4.13 -12.62 5.19
C LEU A 94 3.14 -13.15 6.23
N SER A 95 2.70 -14.39 6.06
CA SER A 95 1.91 -15.12 7.04
C SER A 95 2.75 -15.45 8.28
N ALA A 96 2.11 -15.93 9.35
CA ALA A 96 2.83 -16.41 10.54
C ALA A 96 3.84 -17.54 10.25
N ASN A 97 3.63 -18.27 9.15
CA ASN A 97 4.52 -19.35 8.70
C ASN A 97 5.61 -18.86 7.74
N GLY A 98 5.69 -17.55 7.47
CA GLY A 98 6.64 -16.96 6.54
C GLY A 98 6.27 -17.11 5.06
N GLU A 99 5.03 -17.55 4.76
CA GLU A 99 4.54 -17.64 3.38
C GLU A 99 4.09 -16.27 2.87
N GLU A 100 4.45 -15.94 1.63
CA GLU A 100 3.96 -14.74 0.97
C GLU A 100 2.52 -14.93 0.48
N LEU A 101 1.64 -14.02 0.89
CA LEU A 101 0.22 -13.98 0.54
C LEU A 101 -0.17 -12.60 0.01
N VAL A 102 -1.20 -12.54 -0.83
CA VAL A 102 -1.80 -11.29 -1.28
C VAL A 102 -3.07 -10.98 -0.50
N ALA A 103 -3.16 -9.77 0.03
CA ALA A 103 -4.36 -9.31 0.71
C ALA A 103 -5.50 -9.08 -0.31
N ASN A 104 -6.68 -9.61 -0.01
CA ASN A 104 -7.88 -9.42 -0.84
C ASN A 104 -8.91 -8.44 -0.19
N ALA A 105 -8.56 -7.86 0.96
CA ALA A 105 -9.40 -6.86 1.65
C ALA A 105 -9.44 -5.56 0.87
N LEU A 106 -10.52 -4.80 1.10
CA LEU A 106 -10.59 -3.42 0.68
C LEU A 106 -9.75 -2.53 1.62
N ILE A 107 -8.47 -2.38 1.28
CA ILE A 107 -7.50 -1.60 2.04
C ILE A 107 -7.61 -0.12 1.67
N LYS A 108 -7.68 0.72 2.69
CA LYS A 108 -7.74 2.17 2.56
C LYS A 108 -6.36 2.81 2.59
N THR A 109 -5.55 2.43 3.57
CA THR A 109 -4.24 3.04 3.82
C THR A 109 -3.21 1.97 4.15
N VAL A 110 -2.00 2.16 3.65
CA VAL A 110 -0.80 1.38 3.99
C VAL A 110 0.25 2.34 4.52
N ILE A 111 0.86 2.01 5.65
CA ILE A 111 1.99 2.73 6.24
C ILE A 111 3.16 1.77 6.31
N LEU A 112 4.28 2.12 5.69
CA LEU A 112 5.51 1.34 5.69
C LEU A 112 6.55 2.00 6.60
N TYR A 113 7.18 1.22 7.47
CA TYR A 113 8.29 1.66 8.30
C TYR A 113 9.60 1.20 7.66
N ASP A 114 10.23 2.09 6.90
CA ASP A 114 11.53 1.81 6.30
C ASP A 114 12.64 2.02 7.34
N SER A 115 13.16 0.91 7.87
CA SER A 115 14.24 0.93 8.86
C SER A 115 15.57 1.41 8.29
N ALA A 116 15.81 1.27 6.98
CA ALA A 116 17.06 1.70 6.37
C ALA A 116 17.11 3.23 6.25
N SER A 117 15.99 3.86 5.88
CA SER A 117 15.90 5.32 5.77
C SER A 117 15.35 6.03 7.02
N GLN A 118 14.87 5.26 8.01
CA GLN A 118 14.16 5.77 9.20
C GLN A 118 12.96 6.64 8.84
N LYS A 119 12.28 6.31 7.73
CA LYS A 119 11.11 7.05 7.22
C LYS A 119 9.84 6.26 7.41
N VAL A 120 8.79 6.99 7.76
CA VAL A 120 7.40 6.51 7.71
C VAL A 120 6.83 6.92 6.36
N ILE A 121 6.38 5.94 5.58
CA ILE A 121 5.88 6.17 4.23
C ILE A 121 4.41 5.80 4.21
N HIS A 122 3.56 6.77 3.85
CA HIS A 122 2.11 6.63 3.87
C HIS A 122 1.60 6.53 2.43
N PHE A 123 0.77 5.52 2.15
CA PHE A 123 0.01 5.37 0.93
C PHE A 123 -1.50 5.31 1.20
N ASP A 124 -2.27 6.08 0.44
CA ASP A 124 -3.72 5.98 0.39
C ASP A 124 -4.15 5.36 -0.96
N TYR A 125 -5.15 4.50 -0.93
CA TYR A 125 -5.72 3.95 -2.16
C TYR A 125 -6.68 4.97 -2.79
N SER A 126 -6.63 5.10 -4.13
CA SER A 126 -7.38 6.10 -4.90
C SER A 126 -8.85 6.23 -4.50
N ASP A 127 -9.51 5.10 -4.23
CA ASP A 127 -10.96 5.02 -3.97
C ASP A 127 -11.39 5.77 -2.72
N PHE A 128 -10.43 5.97 -1.79
CA PHE A 128 -10.63 6.71 -0.56
C PHE A 128 -10.13 8.15 -0.64
N ILE A 129 -9.57 8.56 -1.79
CA ILE A 129 -9.19 9.93 -2.11
C ILE A 129 -10.23 10.57 -3.04
N THR A 130 -10.43 9.97 -4.22
CA THR A 130 -11.42 10.38 -5.23
C THR A 130 -11.67 9.24 -6.24
N PRO A 131 -12.90 9.08 -6.75
CA PRO A 131 -13.17 8.13 -7.83
C PRO A 131 -12.66 8.60 -9.22
N SER A 132 -12.24 9.86 -9.36
CA SER A 132 -11.97 10.49 -10.67
C SER A 132 -10.55 10.31 -11.21
N VAL A 133 -9.70 9.53 -10.53
CA VAL A 133 -8.31 9.29 -10.94
C VAL A 133 -8.08 7.83 -11.26
N GLU A 134 -6.94 7.55 -11.88
CA GLU A 134 -6.52 6.18 -12.15
C GLU A 134 -6.39 5.39 -10.84
N LYS A 135 -6.86 4.15 -10.86
CA LYS A 135 -6.86 3.29 -9.67
C LYS A 135 -5.43 3.00 -9.23
N GLY A 136 -5.20 2.99 -7.92
CA GLY A 136 -3.94 2.57 -7.35
C GLY A 136 -3.51 3.31 -6.09
N TRP A 137 -2.25 3.09 -5.73
CA TRP A 137 -1.66 3.65 -4.52
C TRP A 137 -1.01 5.03 -4.75
N TYR A 138 -1.35 5.98 -3.87
CA TYR A 138 -0.81 7.33 -3.88
C TYR A 138 -0.07 7.59 -2.58
N GLN A 139 1.23 7.87 -2.68
CA GLN A 139 2.06 8.22 -1.54
C GLN A 139 1.72 9.62 -1.06
N LEU A 140 1.39 9.79 0.22
CA LEU A 140 1.24 11.08 0.87
C LEU A 140 2.64 11.64 1.19
N ILE A 141 2.96 12.81 0.64
CA ILE A 141 4.28 13.45 0.74
C ILE A 141 4.27 14.62 1.72
N ASP A 142 3.22 15.43 1.70
CA ASP A 142 3.04 16.56 2.62
C ASP A 142 1.59 16.68 3.07
N THR A 143 1.41 17.21 4.28
CA THR A 143 0.10 17.42 4.91
C THR A 143 -0.08 18.89 5.27
N GLY A 144 -1.33 19.35 5.27
CA GLY A 144 -1.68 20.74 5.55
C GLY A 144 -3.03 21.10 4.93
N VAL A 145 -3.22 22.39 4.68
CA VAL A 145 -4.38 22.89 3.92
C VAL A 145 -4.39 22.27 2.51
N VAL A 146 -3.20 22.15 1.92
CA VAL A 146 -2.97 21.39 0.69
C VAL A 146 -2.18 20.15 1.04
N ARG A 147 -2.67 18.98 0.61
CA ARG A 147 -1.90 17.74 0.69
C ARG A 147 -1.22 17.48 -0.63
N LEU A 148 0.06 17.12 -0.59
CA LEU A 148 0.82 16.70 -1.75
C LEU A 148 0.87 15.18 -1.80
N TYR A 149 0.47 14.61 -2.93
CA TYR A 149 0.57 13.19 -3.20
C TYR A 149 1.52 12.94 -4.37
N LYS A 150 2.18 11.79 -4.33
CA LYS A 150 3.03 11.26 -5.39
C LYS A 150 2.53 9.87 -5.78
N ARG A 151 2.37 9.63 -7.07
CA ARG A 151 2.13 8.30 -7.63
C ARG A 151 3.40 7.78 -8.27
N HIS A 152 3.75 6.54 -7.92
CA HIS A 152 4.83 5.78 -8.53
C HIS A 152 4.21 4.91 -9.62
N HIS A 153 3.94 5.51 -10.79
CA HIS A 153 3.30 4.77 -11.87
C HIS A 153 4.32 3.79 -12.47
N LYS A 154 4.10 2.50 -12.23
CA LYS A 154 4.95 1.42 -12.75
C LYS A 154 4.25 0.72 -13.91
N SER A 155 5.00 0.46 -14.98
CA SER A 155 4.46 -0.21 -16.16
C SER A 155 5.46 -1.18 -16.76
N ILE A 156 4.96 -2.33 -17.20
CA ILE A 156 5.73 -3.33 -17.94
C ILE A 156 5.90 -2.84 -19.39
N ARG A 157 7.13 -2.87 -19.88
CA ARG A 157 7.52 -2.57 -21.25
C ARG A 157 8.18 -3.81 -21.82
N GLN A 158 7.83 -4.15 -23.06
CA GLN A 158 8.46 -5.25 -23.77
C GLN A 158 9.39 -4.69 -24.83
N ASN A 159 10.62 -5.20 -24.86
CA ASN A 159 11.55 -4.96 -25.95
C ASN A 159 11.72 -6.25 -26.74
N LYS A 160 11.67 -6.14 -28.07
CA LYS A 160 11.99 -7.22 -28.98
C LYS A 160 13.13 -6.75 -29.86
N ALA A 161 14.33 -7.28 -29.63
CA ALA A 161 15.44 -7.05 -30.52
C ALA A 161 15.11 -7.55 -31.92
N TYR A 162 15.53 -6.80 -32.96
CA TYR A 162 15.31 -7.18 -34.35
C TYR A 162 15.93 -8.57 -34.60
N ASN A 163 15.14 -9.49 -35.16
CA ASN A 163 15.47 -10.92 -35.37
C ASN A 163 15.59 -11.81 -34.11
N SER A 164 15.17 -11.35 -32.92
CA SER A 164 15.08 -12.25 -31.75
C SER A 164 13.72 -12.95 -31.65
N ALA A 165 13.74 -14.23 -31.28
CA ALA A 165 12.54 -15.00 -30.90
C ALA A 165 12.11 -14.75 -29.45
N THR A 166 12.98 -14.15 -28.62
CA THR A 166 12.72 -13.87 -27.21
C THR A 166 12.30 -12.41 -27.00
N HIS A 167 11.39 -12.19 -26.06
CA HIS A 167 10.95 -10.88 -25.62
C HIS A 167 11.56 -10.60 -24.24
N GLU A 168 12.22 -9.45 -24.09
CA GLU A 168 12.70 -8.98 -22.79
C GLU A 168 11.65 -8.04 -22.19
N GLN A 169 11.34 -8.20 -20.91
CA GLN A 169 10.39 -7.35 -20.20
C GLN A 169 11.11 -6.48 -19.17
N TYR A 170 10.69 -5.22 -19.06
CA TYR A 170 11.27 -4.22 -18.18
C TYR A 170 10.15 -3.52 -17.41
N ILE A 171 10.36 -3.23 -16.13
CA ILE A 171 9.44 -2.36 -15.37
C ILE A 171 10.03 -0.97 -15.30
N THR A 172 9.32 -0.01 -15.91
CA THR A 172 9.67 1.41 -15.84
C THR A 172 8.82 2.10 -14.79
N THR A 173 9.42 3.04 -14.05
CA THR A 173 8.70 3.86 -13.05
C THR A 173 8.70 5.31 -13.48
N THR A 174 7.53 5.93 -13.53
CA THR A 174 7.34 7.37 -13.73
C THR A 174 6.68 7.99 -12.52
N TYR A 175 7.07 9.21 -12.16
CA TYR A 175 6.53 9.92 -11.01
C TYR A 175 5.52 10.97 -11.43
N GLU A 176 4.33 10.89 -10.84
CA GLU A 176 3.25 11.84 -11.06
C GLU A 176 2.90 12.51 -9.73
N TYR A 177 2.67 13.82 -9.75
CA TYR A 177 2.34 14.58 -8.54
C TYR A 177 0.89 15.05 -8.59
N TYR A 178 0.25 15.08 -7.43
CA TYR A 178 -1.14 15.46 -7.26
C TYR A 178 -1.29 16.35 -6.04
N ILE A 179 -2.24 17.27 -6.07
CA ILE A 179 -2.65 18.03 -4.90
C ILE A 179 -4.08 17.71 -4.52
N LEU A 180 -4.34 17.66 -3.21
CA LEU A 180 -5.69 17.68 -2.66
C LEU A 180 -5.89 19.02 -1.96
N ILE A 181 -6.81 19.83 -2.49
CA ILE A 181 -7.22 21.11 -1.92
C ILE A 181 -8.72 21.26 -2.05
N ASN A 182 -9.42 21.66 -0.97
CA ASN A 182 -10.87 21.85 -0.97
C ASN A 182 -11.65 20.63 -1.54
N ALA A 183 -11.24 19.42 -1.17
CA ALA A 183 -11.77 18.14 -1.67
C ALA A 183 -11.62 17.90 -3.20
N VAL A 184 -10.84 18.73 -3.90
CA VAL A 184 -10.49 18.54 -5.31
C VAL A 184 -9.10 17.92 -5.40
N PHE A 185 -9.03 16.74 -6.01
CA PHE A 185 -7.77 16.02 -6.23
C PHE A 185 -7.34 16.13 -7.70
N THR A 186 -6.23 16.83 -7.95
CA THR A 186 -5.83 17.19 -9.32
C THR A 186 -4.35 16.89 -9.56
N GLN A 187 -4.05 16.33 -10.73
CA GLN A 187 -2.67 16.10 -11.18
C GLN A 187 -1.96 17.41 -11.49
N VAL A 188 -0.73 17.55 -11.00
CA VAL A 188 0.17 18.66 -11.27
C VAL A 188 1.11 18.25 -12.39
N LYS A 189 0.74 18.53 -13.64
CA LYS A 189 1.55 18.17 -14.81
C LYS A 189 2.91 18.88 -14.85
N LYS A 190 2.97 20.10 -14.31
CA LYS A 190 4.18 20.92 -14.23
C LYS A 190 4.13 21.77 -12.96
N LEU A 191 5.25 21.90 -12.26
CA LEU A 191 5.37 22.73 -11.05
C LEU A 191 4.87 24.18 -11.28
N LYS A 192 5.13 24.75 -12.47
CA LYS A 192 4.69 26.10 -12.85
C LYS A 192 3.18 26.33 -12.84
N LEU A 193 2.38 25.26 -12.85
CA LEU A 193 0.92 25.35 -12.78
C LEU A 193 0.42 25.45 -11.34
N LEU A 194 1.24 25.09 -10.33
CA LEU A 194 0.82 25.13 -8.93
C LEU A 194 0.32 26.51 -8.48
N PRO A 195 1.00 27.64 -8.78
CA PRO A 195 0.49 28.95 -8.38
C PRO A 195 -0.88 29.31 -8.96
N ASP A 196 -1.27 28.73 -10.10
CA ASP A 196 -2.60 28.92 -10.68
C ASP A 196 -3.65 28.00 -10.06
N MET A 197 -3.24 26.79 -9.68
CA MET A 197 -4.11 25.80 -9.03
C MET A 197 -4.37 26.17 -7.56
N LEU A 198 -3.41 26.84 -6.92
CA LEU A 198 -3.48 27.34 -5.56
C LEU A 198 -4.03 28.78 -5.60
N GLN A 199 -5.36 28.91 -5.49
CA GLN A 199 -6.11 30.15 -5.74
C GLN A 199 -5.66 31.39 -4.95
N HIS A 200 -4.94 31.19 -3.83
CA HIS A 200 -4.43 32.27 -2.97
C HIS A 200 -2.91 32.33 -3.05
N LYS A 201 -2.33 33.50 -2.76
CA LYS A 201 -0.87 33.65 -2.60
C LYS A 201 -0.04 33.35 -3.85
N LYS A 202 -0.65 33.45 -5.03
CA LYS A 202 0.00 33.20 -6.33
C LYS A 202 1.27 34.03 -6.51
N THR A 203 1.25 35.32 -6.18
CA THR A 203 2.42 36.21 -6.31
C THR A 203 3.57 35.75 -5.43
N GLU A 204 3.28 35.46 -4.15
CA GLU A 204 4.26 34.98 -3.18
C GLU A 204 4.85 33.62 -3.60
N LEU A 205 4.05 32.74 -4.22
CA LEU A 205 4.52 31.46 -4.74
C LEU A 205 5.46 31.64 -5.94
N LEU A 206 5.11 32.51 -6.88
CA LEU A 206 5.96 32.79 -8.04
C LEU A 206 7.31 33.39 -7.62
N GLU A 207 7.29 34.30 -6.65
CA GLU A 207 8.52 34.87 -6.07
C GLU A 207 9.38 33.79 -5.42
N TYR A 208 8.77 32.93 -4.58
CA TYR A 208 9.48 31.82 -3.94
C TYR A 208 10.11 30.87 -4.95
N MET A 209 9.37 30.52 -6.02
CA MET A 209 9.88 29.68 -7.10
C MET A 209 11.11 30.29 -7.77
N ASN A 210 11.11 31.61 -8.00
CA ASN A 210 12.21 32.31 -8.64
C ASN A 210 13.43 32.41 -7.72
N VAL A 211 13.24 32.85 -6.47
CA VAL A 211 14.31 33.01 -5.47
C VAL A 211 15.02 31.69 -5.20
N HIS A 212 14.26 30.60 -5.09
CA HIS A 212 14.80 29.26 -4.83
C HIS A 212 15.09 28.44 -6.09
N ASN A 213 14.94 29.03 -7.28
CA ASN A 213 15.17 28.38 -8.57
C ASN A 213 14.47 27.02 -8.72
N LEU A 214 13.21 26.93 -8.30
CA LEU A 214 12.43 25.70 -8.35
C LEU A 214 12.08 25.36 -9.81
N THR A 215 12.55 24.21 -10.29
CA THR A 215 12.41 23.81 -11.70
C THR A 215 11.31 22.78 -11.94
N GLY A 216 10.90 22.08 -10.88
CA GLY A 216 9.94 20.97 -10.96
C GLY A 216 10.58 19.67 -11.46
N LYS A 217 11.91 19.59 -11.48
CA LYS A 217 12.66 18.39 -11.89
C LYS A 217 12.86 17.40 -10.75
N SER A 218 12.67 17.83 -9.50
CA SER A 218 12.87 17.00 -8.32
C SER A 218 11.62 17.01 -7.43
N GLU A 219 11.42 15.93 -6.68
CA GLU A 219 10.38 15.84 -5.64
C GLU A 219 10.53 16.98 -4.61
N LYS A 220 11.78 17.34 -4.27
CA LYS A 220 12.07 18.40 -3.30
C LYS A 220 11.51 19.76 -3.75
N ASP A 221 11.45 20.02 -5.05
CA ASP A 221 10.90 21.27 -5.58
C ASP A 221 9.39 21.37 -5.31
N TYR A 222 8.65 20.25 -5.51
CA TYR A 222 7.22 20.18 -5.23
C TYR A 222 6.95 20.30 -3.73
N LEU A 223 7.70 19.55 -2.92
CA LEU A 223 7.57 19.59 -1.47
C LEU A 223 7.85 21.00 -0.94
N ALA A 224 8.97 21.63 -1.34
CA ALA A 224 9.34 22.96 -0.87
C ALA A 224 8.24 24.01 -1.15
N LEU A 225 7.68 24.00 -2.36
CA LEU A 225 6.64 24.96 -2.73
C LEU A 225 5.32 24.73 -1.98
N ILE A 226 4.89 23.47 -1.82
CA ILE A 226 3.66 23.15 -1.10
C ILE A 226 3.81 23.42 0.40
N THR A 227 4.95 23.05 1.01
CA THR A 227 5.22 23.35 2.41
C THR A 227 5.26 24.85 2.66
N TYR A 228 5.88 25.63 1.76
CA TYR A 228 5.86 27.09 1.83
C TYR A 228 4.43 27.63 1.74
N TYR A 229 3.63 27.17 0.77
CA TYR A 229 2.21 27.55 0.67
C TYR A 229 1.44 27.26 1.96
N ASN A 230 1.55 26.04 2.47
CA ASN A 230 0.91 25.61 3.71
C ASN A 230 1.30 26.50 4.89
N SER A 231 2.57 26.96 4.96
CA SER A 231 3.04 27.89 5.99
C SER A 231 2.42 29.30 5.89
N LEU A 232 2.08 29.76 4.67
CA LEU A 232 1.46 31.07 4.45
C LEU A 232 -0.01 31.09 4.85
N VAL A 233 -0.73 29.98 4.64
CA VAL A 233 -2.17 29.89 4.90
C VAL A 233 -2.50 29.42 6.33
N THR A 234 -1.58 28.69 6.98
CA THR A 234 -1.77 28.21 8.36
C THR A 234 -1.51 29.29 9.41
N LYS A 235 -0.72 30.32 9.09
CA LYS A 235 -0.56 31.50 9.95
C LYS A 235 -1.83 32.37 9.91
N LYS A 236 -2.79 32.03 10.76
CA LYS A 236 -3.90 32.90 11.19
C LYS A 236 -4.05 32.86 12.69
#